data_AF-A0A948AID0-F1
#
_entry.id   AF-A0A948AID0-F1
#
_cell.length_a   1.000
_cell.length_b   1.000
_cell.length_c   1.000
_cell.angle_alpha   90.00
_cell.angle_beta   90.00
_cell.angle_gamma   90.00
#
_symmetry.space_group_name_H-M   'P 1'
#
loop_
_entity.id
_entity.type
_entity.pdbx_description
1 polymer ?
#
loop_
_entity_poly.entity_id
_entity_poly.type
_entity_poly.pdbx_seq_one_letter_code
_entity_poly.pdbx_strand_id
1 'polypeptide(L)'
;MGAVGDLAGDSGMKYAAPVERHGKGRWLGGLPERWSVKRLKYVSSINDEALPETTDPEYEFLYVDIGSVDATEGIQKKEPMVFETAPSRARRIVRDGDTILSTVRTYLRAVASIEQPEDNLIVSTGFAVVRPRSVAPKFLGYCLRSSYFIETVVSRSVGVSYPATNPTDVSCIEVPLPPLAEQQAIARFLDAQTARIDTLVAKKRELIAKLKEKRSALIARTVTCGLPPAAARAAGLEPNPQMKDSGVEWFREVPVHWTVKQLKWAVMFQRGHDLPSEQREEGNVPLVTSAGISATHNVAVAKAPGIVTGRYGTIGQFHLIHEDYWPLNTTLYSIDLHGNNPAFLRYMLEHLSPLVILHSVKSAVPGVD
;
A
#
# COMPACT_ATOMS: atom_id res chain seq x y z
N MET A 1 21.56 -33.43 -20.37
CA MET A 1 22.04 -32.20 -21.03
C MET A 1 20.91 -31.18 -20.94
N GLY A 2 20.97 -30.07 -20.23
CA GLY A 2 22.05 -29.47 -19.46
C GLY A 2 21.50 -28.59 -18.33
N ALA A 3 22.24 -28.60 -17.23
CA ALA A 3 22.44 -27.55 -16.22
C ALA A 3 21.24 -26.69 -15.78
N VAL A 4 20.54 -27.17 -14.75
CA VAL A 4 20.05 -26.30 -13.68
C VAL A 4 21.26 -26.04 -12.78
N GLY A 5 21.99 -24.97 -13.07
CA GLY A 5 23.17 -24.56 -12.33
C GLY A 5 22.77 -23.75 -11.09
N ASP A 6 23.28 -24.21 -9.95
CA ASP A 6 23.35 -23.50 -8.68
C ASP A 6 23.55 -21.99 -8.82
N LEU A 7 22.60 -21.24 -8.27
CA LEU A 7 22.81 -19.87 -7.80
C LEU A 7 22.55 -19.82 -6.28
N ALA A 8 23.12 -20.79 -5.57
CA ALA A 8 23.37 -20.72 -4.14
C ALA A 8 24.87 -20.41 -3.95
N GLY A 9 25.22 -19.14 -4.16
CA GLY A 9 26.62 -18.74 -4.17
C GLY A 9 26.80 -17.26 -4.43
N ASP A 10 26.21 -16.40 -3.60
CA ASP A 10 26.92 -15.16 -3.29
C ASP A 10 26.76 -14.82 -1.82
N SER A 11 27.93 -14.58 -1.25
CA SER A 11 28.26 -14.30 0.13
C SER A 11 27.23 -13.44 0.85
N GLY A 12 26.66 -13.99 1.91
CA GLY A 12 25.97 -13.20 2.92
C GLY A 12 26.94 -12.19 3.53
N MET A 13 26.97 -10.98 2.99
CA MET A 13 27.44 -9.81 3.73
C MET A 13 26.51 -9.68 4.95
N LYS A 14 26.90 -10.30 6.05
CA LYS A 14 26.41 -9.96 7.37
C LYS A 14 26.78 -8.50 7.58
N TYR A 15 25.81 -7.60 7.47
CA TYR A 15 25.96 -6.24 7.97
C TYR A 15 26.28 -6.37 9.47
N ALA A 16 27.54 -6.16 9.83
CA ALA A 16 27.98 -6.30 11.22
C ALA A 16 27.26 -5.25 12.07
N ALA A 17 26.56 -5.70 13.11
CA ALA A 17 26.01 -4.81 14.12
C ALA A 17 27.16 -4.07 14.83
N PRO A 18 27.02 -2.77 15.11
CA PRO A 18 28.11 -1.99 15.69
C PRO A 18 28.41 -2.42 17.14
N VAL A 19 29.71 -2.44 17.47
CA VAL A 19 30.27 -2.81 18.78
C VAL A 19 30.31 -1.57 19.70
N GLU A 20 29.85 -1.70 20.95
CA GLU A 20 29.78 -0.62 21.94
C GLU A 20 31.13 -0.28 22.61
N ARG A 21 31.50 1.01 22.69
CA ARG A 21 32.36 1.57 23.77
C ARG A 21 32.02 3.03 24.11
N HIS A 22 32.26 3.42 25.36
CA HIS A 22 31.82 4.68 25.98
C HIS A 22 32.66 5.92 25.62
N GLY A 23 31.97 7.01 25.23
CA GLY A 23 32.49 8.41 25.25
C GLY A 23 32.52 9.13 23.89
N LYS A 24 31.75 10.24 23.77
CA LYS A 24 31.63 11.23 22.65
C LYS A 24 31.53 10.63 21.23
N GLY A 25 30.31 10.56 20.69
CA GLY A 25 30.02 10.07 19.33
C GLY A 25 29.72 8.57 19.24
N ARG A 26 28.89 8.05 20.17
CA ARG A 26 28.82 6.64 20.63
C ARG A 26 28.65 5.50 19.60
N TRP A 27 28.47 5.72 18.30
CA TRP A 27 28.13 4.64 17.36
C TRP A 27 28.69 4.75 15.93
N LEU A 28 29.45 5.79 15.59
CA LEU A 28 30.34 5.68 14.44
C LEU A 28 31.40 4.66 14.87
N GLY A 29 31.37 3.45 14.32
CA GLY A 29 32.33 2.39 14.66
C GLY A 29 33.78 2.79 14.36
N GLY A 30 34.66 1.82 14.15
CA GLY A 30 35.97 2.13 13.56
C GLY A 30 35.78 2.75 12.17
N LEU A 31 35.83 4.08 12.09
CA LEU A 31 35.83 4.78 10.81
C LEU A 31 37.19 4.54 10.13
N PRO A 32 37.23 4.43 8.80
CA PRO A 32 38.49 4.43 8.09
C PRO A 32 39.32 5.66 8.49
N GLU A 33 40.64 5.51 8.63
CA GLU A 33 41.53 6.58 9.14
C GLU A 33 41.41 7.90 8.35
N ARG A 34 40.99 7.82 7.08
CA ARG A 34 40.84 8.97 6.17
C ARG A 34 39.49 9.69 6.30
N TRP A 35 38.56 9.17 7.08
CA TRP A 35 37.24 9.76 7.27
C TRP A 35 37.28 10.76 8.41
N SER A 36 36.77 11.96 8.14
CA SER A 36 36.55 12.96 9.18
C SER A 36 35.10 12.91 9.67
N VAL A 37 34.84 13.42 10.87
CA VAL A 37 33.48 13.57 11.40
C VAL A 37 33.27 15.05 11.64
N LYS A 38 32.19 15.62 11.12
CA LYS A 38 31.81 17.02 11.40
C LYS A 38 30.33 17.10 11.72
N ARG A 39 29.95 18.11 12.50
CA ARG A 39 28.54 18.48 12.67
C ARG A 39 27.98 19.00 11.35
N LEU A 40 26.72 18.69 11.10
CA LEU A 40 26.01 19.02 9.87
C LEU A 40 26.12 20.51 9.51
N LYS A 41 26.01 21.41 10.50
CA LYS A 41 26.16 22.87 10.33
C LYS A 41 27.48 23.35 9.70
N TYR A 42 28.53 22.51 9.68
CA TYR A 42 29.81 22.85 9.07
C TYR A 42 29.94 22.38 7.61
N VAL A 43 29.00 21.57 7.12
CA VAL A 43 28.99 21.04 5.76
C VAL A 43 27.73 21.35 4.97
N SER A 44 26.69 21.84 5.63
CA SER A 44 25.43 22.24 5.02
C SER A 44 24.88 23.51 5.70
N SER A 45 23.91 24.15 5.04
CA SER A 45 23.01 25.12 5.67
C SER A 45 21.60 24.55 5.77
N ILE A 46 20.75 25.20 6.57
CA ILE A 46 19.38 24.72 6.81
C ILE A 46 18.41 25.89 6.68
N ASN A 47 17.32 25.66 5.94
CA ASN A 47 16.20 26.58 5.80
C ASN A 47 16.59 27.94 5.18
N ASP A 48 17.42 27.90 4.14
CA ASP A 48 18.01 29.08 3.51
C ASP A 48 16.99 30.02 2.86
N GLU A 49 15.90 29.47 2.31
CA GLU A 49 14.93 30.21 1.51
C GLU A 49 13.49 29.89 1.93
N ALA A 50 12.63 30.91 1.91
CA ALA A 50 11.20 30.77 2.11
C ALA A 50 10.42 31.89 1.40
N LEU A 51 9.18 31.60 0.99
CA LEU A 51 8.26 32.59 0.45
C LEU A 51 7.90 33.63 1.53
N PRO A 52 8.17 34.93 1.29
CA PRO A 52 7.83 35.99 2.23
C PRO A 52 6.31 36.16 2.35
N GLU A 53 5.86 36.86 3.40
CA GLU A 53 4.43 37.23 3.55
C GLU A 53 3.93 38.12 2.42
N THR A 54 4.83 38.86 1.78
CA THR A 54 4.55 39.76 0.65
C THR A 54 4.52 39.05 -0.71
N THR A 55 4.50 37.72 -0.75
CA THR A 55 4.37 36.99 -2.02
C THR A 55 3.00 37.30 -2.63
N ASP A 56 2.95 37.38 -3.96
CA ASP A 56 1.71 37.59 -4.71
C ASP A 56 0.63 36.58 -4.26
N PRO A 57 -0.56 37.03 -3.82
CA PRO A 57 -1.68 36.16 -3.45
C PRO A 57 -2.04 35.13 -4.52
N GLU A 58 -1.88 35.48 -5.80
CA GLU A 58 -2.21 34.63 -6.95
C GLU A 58 -1.04 33.73 -7.39
N TYR A 59 0.08 33.73 -6.66
CA TYR A 59 1.22 32.89 -7.02
C TYR A 59 0.89 31.39 -6.90
N GLU A 60 0.99 30.68 -8.03
CA GLU A 60 0.75 29.24 -8.11
C GLU A 60 2.04 28.43 -7.90
N PHE A 61 1.96 27.41 -7.06
CA PHE A 61 3.09 26.55 -6.75
C PHE A 61 2.68 25.11 -6.48
N LEU A 62 3.65 24.20 -6.57
CA LEU A 62 3.47 22.81 -6.16
C LEU A 62 3.85 22.68 -4.69
N TYR A 63 2.95 22.15 -3.87
CA TYR A 63 3.14 21.97 -2.45
C TYR A 63 3.39 20.51 -2.06
N VAL A 64 4.37 20.30 -1.18
CA VAL A 64 4.65 19.01 -0.53
C VAL A 64 4.53 19.18 0.98
N ASP A 65 3.52 18.51 1.54
CA ASP A 65 3.36 18.37 2.98
C ASP A 65 4.12 17.13 3.51
N ILE A 66 4.08 16.92 4.83
CA ILE A 66 4.79 15.78 5.45
C ILE A 66 4.13 14.44 5.08
N GLY A 67 2.79 14.41 4.95
CA GLY A 67 2.07 13.20 4.58
C GLY A 67 2.37 12.73 3.16
N SER A 68 2.88 13.62 2.31
CA SER A 68 3.23 13.34 0.92
C SER A 68 4.64 12.73 0.74
N VAL A 69 5.37 12.46 1.82
CA VAL A 69 6.74 11.91 1.77
C VAL A 69 6.83 10.56 2.44
N ASP A 70 7.21 9.55 1.68
CA ASP A 70 7.52 8.21 2.17
C ASP A 70 9.02 8.08 2.54
N ALA A 71 9.31 7.29 3.57
CA ALA A 71 10.66 7.07 4.06
C ALA A 71 11.57 6.37 3.04
N THR A 72 11.00 5.53 2.19
CA THR A 72 11.72 4.73 1.19
C THR A 72 11.58 5.36 -0.18
N GLU A 73 10.34 5.58 -0.63
CA GLU A 73 10.01 6.02 -1.98
C GLU A 73 10.14 7.54 -2.18
N GLY A 74 10.34 8.33 -1.11
CA GLY A 74 10.52 9.79 -1.20
C GLY A 74 9.21 10.54 -1.44
N ILE A 75 9.24 11.65 -2.16
CA ILE A 75 8.04 12.48 -2.43
C ILE A 75 7.07 11.73 -3.33
N GLN A 76 5.89 11.38 -2.81
CA GLN A 76 4.84 10.64 -3.52
C GLN A 76 3.82 11.54 -4.20
N LYS A 77 3.59 12.73 -3.62
CA LYS A 77 2.53 13.64 -4.07
C LYS A 77 3.02 15.09 -4.02
N LYS A 78 2.59 15.85 -5.03
CA LYS A 78 2.73 17.31 -5.11
C LYS A 78 1.36 17.87 -5.43
N GLU A 79 0.88 18.81 -4.64
CA GLU A 79 -0.45 19.40 -4.80
C GLU A 79 -0.35 20.82 -5.35
N PRO A 80 -1.01 21.18 -6.46
CA PRO A 80 -1.05 22.55 -6.93
C PRO A 80 -1.83 23.41 -5.92
N MET A 81 -1.26 24.56 -5.57
CA MET A 81 -1.83 25.51 -4.62
C MET A 81 -1.64 26.94 -5.09
N VAL A 82 -2.53 27.82 -4.63
CA VAL A 82 -2.44 29.27 -4.79
C VAL A 82 -2.08 29.87 -3.44
N PHE A 83 -1.14 30.81 -3.39
CA PHE A 83 -0.56 31.33 -2.15
C PHE A 83 -1.59 31.89 -1.15
N GLU A 84 -2.64 32.57 -1.60
CA GLU A 84 -3.70 33.09 -0.74
C GLU A 84 -4.45 31.99 0.03
N THR A 85 -4.72 30.86 -0.62
CA THR A 85 -5.51 29.75 -0.05
C THR A 85 -4.64 28.65 0.55
N ALA A 86 -3.33 28.70 0.31
CA ALA A 86 -2.39 27.70 0.79
C ALA A 86 -2.25 27.75 2.32
N PRO A 87 -1.97 26.60 2.98
CA PRO A 87 -1.66 26.57 4.40
C PRO A 87 -0.49 27.51 4.73
N SER A 88 -0.53 28.18 5.87
CA SER A 88 0.56 29.09 6.32
C SER A 88 1.94 28.43 6.39
N ARG A 89 1.99 27.08 6.43
CA ARG A 89 3.21 26.28 6.40
C ARG A 89 3.80 26.07 5.00
N ALA A 90 3.09 26.38 3.93
CA ALA A 90 3.56 26.20 2.56
C ALA A 90 4.52 27.33 2.16
N ARG A 91 5.76 27.26 2.66
CA ARG A 91 6.70 28.39 2.57
C ARG A 91 8.12 28.03 2.19
N ARG A 92 8.62 26.82 2.46
CA ARG A 92 10.05 26.52 2.27
C ARG A 92 10.35 26.30 0.80
N ILE A 93 11.33 27.03 0.28
CA ILE A 93 11.80 26.87 -1.10
C ILE A 93 12.93 25.84 -1.10
N VAL A 94 12.89 24.90 -2.04
CA VAL A 94 13.92 23.88 -2.22
C VAL A 94 14.68 24.10 -3.53
N ARG A 95 15.89 23.56 -3.61
CA ARG A 95 16.75 23.56 -4.79
C ARG A 95 17.24 22.15 -5.08
N ASP A 96 17.71 21.93 -6.30
CA ASP A 96 18.36 20.67 -6.67
C ASP A 96 19.52 20.34 -5.71
N GLY A 97 19.56 19.09 -5.24
CA GLY A 97 20.54 18.62 -4.26
C GLY A 97 20.19 18.89 -2.80
N ASP A 98 19.12 19.62 -2.50
CA ASP A 98 18.64 19.75 -1.13
C ASP A 98 18.15 18.40 -0.58
N THR A 99 18.11 18.25 0.73
CA THR A 99 17.42 17.13 1.39
C THR A 99 16.44 17.67 2.42
N ILE A 100 15.18 17.29 2.30
CA ILE A 100 14.13 17.65 3.25
C ILE A 100 14.07 16.59 4.36
N LEU A 101 13.96 17.03 5.61
CA LEU A 101 13.87 16.19 6.79
C LEU A 101 12.73 16.67 7.67
N SER A 102 11.74 15.82 7.95
CA SER A 102 10.65 16.22 8.84
C SER A 102 11.16 16.51 10.25
N THR A 103 10.79 17.68 10.79
CA THR A 103 11.11 18.09 12.15
C THR A 103 9.95 17.85 13.12
N VAL A 104 8.81 17.36 12.62
CA VAL A 104 7.64 16.97 13.42
C VAL A 104 7.24 15.54 13.10
N ARG A 105 6.71 14.80 14.09
CA ARG A 105 6.40 13.36 13.94
C ARG A 105 7.57 12.61 13.31
N THR A 106 8.78 12.84 13.83
CA THR A 106 10.06 12.34 13.29
C THR A 106 10.10 10.82 13.10
N TYR A 107 9.27 10.08 13.85
CA TYR A 107 9.09 8.63 13.69
C TYR A 107 8.51 8.21 12.33
N LEU A 108 7.82 9.09 11.60
CA LEU A 108 7.35 8.83 10.23
C LEU A 108 8.50 8.77 9.22
N ARG A 109 9.70 9.24 9.61
CA ARG A 109 10.92 9.21 8.78
C ARG A 109 10.75 9.86 7.41
N ALA A 110 9.88 10.88 7.32
CA ALA A 110 9.64 11.65 6.11
C ALA A 110 10.90 12.46 5.75
N VAL A 111 11.77 11.83 4.95
CA VAL A 111 13.06 12.37 4.50
C VAL A 111 13.28 12.04 3.03
N ALA A 112 13.50 13.06 2.22
CA ALA A 112 13.67 12.92 0.79
C ALA A 112 14.76 13.83 0.24
N SER A 113 15.55 13.32 -0.70
CA SER A 113 16.44 14.15 -1.51
C SER A 113 15.64 14.82 -2.62
N ILE A 114 15.99 16.06 -2.90
CA ILE A 114 15.40 16.86 -3.97
C ILE A 114 16.30 16.69 -5.19
N GLU A 115 15.78 16.06 -6.24
CA GLU A 115 16.45 15.89 -7.52
C GLU A 115 15.57 16.50 -8.61
N GLN A 116 16.15 17.40 -9.40
CA GLN A 116 15.51 18.09 -10.53
C GLN A 116 14.09 18.61 -10.19
N PRO A 117 13.94 19.44 -9.13
CA PRO A 117 12.63 19.96 -8.74
C PRO A 117 12.06 20.91 -9.79
N GLU A 118 10.75 21.05 -9.81
CA GLU A 118 10.07 22.14 -10.50
C GLU A 118 10.46 23.48 -9.86
N ASP A 119 10.57 24.53 -10.67
CA ASP A 119 11.03 25.85 -10.22
C ASP A 119 10.14 26.45 -9.12
N ASN A 120 8.86 26.09 -9.10
CA ASN A 120 7.87 26.53 -8.11
C ASN A 120 7.57 25.44 -7.05
N LEU A 121 8.48 24.52 -6.77
CA LEU A 121 8.28 23.52 -5.71
C LEU A 121 8.49 24.14 -4.32
N ILE A 122 7.44 24.04 -3.48
CA ILE A 122 7.41 24.54 -2.11
C ILE A 122 7.12 23.39 -1.15
N VAL A 123 7.86 23.32 -0.06
CA VAL A 123 7.65 22.30 0.98
C VAL A 123 7.17 22.92 2.29
N SER A 124 6.56 22.09 3.13
CA SER A 124 6.07 22.50 4.43
C SER A 124 7.20 23.05 5.32
N THR A 125 6.91 24.07 6.13
CA THR A 125 7.79 24.53 7.23
C THR A 125 7.99 23.48 8.32
N GLY A 126 7.19 22.40 8.30
CA GLY A 126 7.44 21.20 9.11
C GLY A 126 8.64 20.37 8.65
N PHE A 127 9.28 20.73 7.52
CA PHE A 127 10.58 20.21 7.12
C PHE A 127 11.71 21.17 7.50
N ALA A 128 12.87 20.60 7.82
CA ALA A 128 14.16 21.25 7.66
C ALA A 128 14.67 20.98 6.23
N VAL A 129 14.92 22.03 5.46
CA VAL A 129 15.56 21.94 4.15
C VAL A 129 17.07 22.02 4.35
N VAL A 130 17.78 20.91 4.19
CA VAL A 130 19.23 20.82 4.38
C VAL A 130 19.91 20.98 3.03
N ARG A 131 20.65 22.08 2.86
CA ARG A 131 21.38 22.41 1.63
C ARG A 131 22.87 22.08 1.74
N PRO A 132 23.40 21.14 0.95
CA PRO A 132 24.83 20.78 0.99
C PRO A 132 25.72 21.96 0.54
N ARG A 133 26.89 22.13 1.17
CA ARG A 133 27.91 23.13 0.78
C ARG A 133 29.24 22.50 0.44
N SER A 134 29.85 21.79 1.39
CA SER A 134 31.18 21.18 1.26
C SER A 134 31.14 19.65 1.33
N VAL A 135 30.04 19.07 0.84
CA VAL A 135 29.73 17.64 0.84
C VAL A 135 28.94 17.30 -0.42
N ALA A 136 29.13 16.11 -0.98
CA ALA A 136 28.37 15.67 -2.14
C ALA A 136 26.87 15.56 -1.79
N PRO A 137 25.95 16.19 -2.56
CA PRO A 137 24.52 16.24 -2.24
C PRO A 137 23.89 14.86 -2.00
N LYS A 138 24.06 13.93 -2.94
CA LYS A 138 23.51 12.57 -2.85
C LYS A 138 24.06 11.79 -1.66
N PHE A 139 25.37 11.91 -1.40
CA PHE A 139 25.98 11.28 -0.22
C PHE A 139 25.35 11.81 1.07
N LEU A 140 25.19 13.13 1.18
CA LEU A 140 24.53 13.73 2.34
C LEU A 140 23.07 13.23 2.45
N GLY A 141 22.33 13.18 1.34
CA GLY A 141 20.97 12.63 1.29
C GLY A 141 20.88 11.21 1.85
N TYR A 142 21.80 10.32 1.43
CA TYR A 142 21.91 8.96 1.98
C TYR A 142 22.25 8.95 3.47
N CYS A 143 23.16 9.81 3.92
CA CYS A 143 23.47 9.93 5.36
C CYS A 143 22.25 10.36 6.17
N LEU A 144 21.49 11.35 5.71
CA LEU A 144 20.31 11.88 6.41
C LEU A 144 19.15 10.88 6.44
N ARG A 145 19.06 9.99 5.45
CA ARG A 145 18.07 8.89 5.39
C ARG A 145 18.51 7.64 6.16
N SER A 146 19.76 7.57 6.59
CA SER A 146 20.26 6.40 7.35
C SER A 146 19.54 6.26 8.69
N SER A 147 19.31 5.01 9.12
CA SER A 147 18.60 4.75 10.38
C SER A 147 19.29 5.43 11.58
N TYR A 148 20.62 5.48 11.58
CA TYR A 148 21.39 6.20 12.61
C TYR A 148 21.01 7.67 12.73
N PHE A 149 20.99 8.39 11.60
CA PHE A 149 20.69 9.82 11.61
C PHE A 149 19.25 10.06 12.08
N ILE A 150 18.31 9.29 11.54
CA ILE A 150 16.89 9.37 11.90
C ILE A 150 16.65 9.06 13.37
N GLU A 151 17.25 7.99 13.90
CA GLU A 151 17.12 7.62 15.31
C GLU A 151 17.73 8.67 16.23
N THR A 152 18.85 9.29 15.82
CA THR A 152 19.41 10.43 16.53
C THR A 152 18.45 11.62 16.54
N VAL A 153 17.80 11.93 15.42
CA VAL A 153 16.77 12.98 15.33
C VAL A 153 15.57 12.66 16.23
N VAL A 154 15.08 11.42 16.21
CA VAL A 154 13.97 10.96 17.07
C VAL A 154 14.35 11.07 18.54
N SER A 155 15.56 10.67 18.94
CA SER A 155 16.04 10.76 20.33
C SER A 155 16.15 12.19 20.86
N ARG A 156 16.34 13.17 19.97
CA ARG A 156 16.39 14.60 20.28
C ARG A 156 15.02 15.28 20.21
N SER A 157 13.97 14.55 19.83
CA SER A 157 12.63 15.10 19.71
C SER A 157 11.98 15.23 21.09
N VAL A 158 11.25 16.33 21.31
CA VAL A 158 10.52 16.62 22.55
C VAL A 158 9.01 16.50 22.30
N GLY A 159 8.29 15.94 23.27
CA GLY A 159 6.84 15.73 23.22
C GLY A 159 6.46 14.27 22.96
N VAL A 160 5.43 13.79 23.67
CA VAL A 160 5.01 12.38 23.62
C VAL A 160 4.11 12.10 22.40
N SER A 161 3.03 12.87 22.23
CA SER A 161 2.06 12.64 21.15
C SER A 161 2.41 13.32 19.82
N TYR A 162 3.26 14.36 19.86
CA TYR A 162 3.69 15.12 18.69
C TYR A 162 5.18 15.48 18.84
N PRO A 163 6.08 14.47 18.73
CA PRO A 163 7.51 14.70 18.89
C PRO A 163 8.00 15.68 17.82
N ALA A 164 8.66 16.74 18.27
CA ALA A 164 9.25 17.75 17.42
C ALA A 164 10.72 17.99 17.79
N THR A 165 11.54 18.26 16.79
CA THR A 165 12.92 18.72 16.97
C THR A 165 13.07 20.09 16.31
N ASN A 166 14.02 20.91 16.76
CA ASN A 166 14.30 22.16 16.09
C ASN A 166 15.43 21.97 15.04
N PRO A 167 15.48 22.80 13.98
CA PRO A 167 16.54 22.74 12.98
C PRO A 167 17.96 22.89 13.55
N THR A 168 18.12 23.61 14.66
CA THR A 168 19.40 23.82 15.34
C THR A 168 19.95 22.51 15.91
N ASP A 169 19.10 21.68 16.49
CA ASP A 169 19.44 20.37 17.06
C ASP A 169 19.85 19.40 15.96
N VAL A 170 19.12 19.41 14.84
CA VAL A 170 19.47 18.66 13.63
C VAL A 170 20.84 19.10 13.11
N SER A 171 21.10 20.41 13.05
CA SER A 171 22.38 20.96 12.57
C SER A 171 23.59 20.53 13.42
N CYS A 172 23.36 20.14 14.67
CA CYS A 172 24.40 19.68 15.58
C CYS A 172 24.65 18.16 15.52
N ILE A 173 23.92 17.41 14.70
CA ILE A 173 24.18 15.98 14.49
C ILE A 173 25.46 15.80 13.68
N GLU A 174 26.26 14.81 14.06
CA GLU A 174 27.54 14.48 13.42
C GLU A 174 27.33 13.56 12.22
N VAL A 175 28.01 13.86 11.12
CA VAL A 175 28.01 13.06 9.90
C VAL A 175 29.43 12.65 9.52
N PRO A 176 29.64 11.41 9.05
CA PRO A 176 30.92 10.98 8.50
C PRO A 176 31.19 11.67 7.17
N LEU A 177 32.44 12.03 6.93
CA LEU A 177 32.89 12.76 5.75
C LEU A 177 34.16 12.11 5.20
N PRO A 178 34.00 11.11 4.31
CA PRO A 178 35.08 10.63 3.47
C PRO A 178 35.63 11.73 2.55
N PRO A 179 36.78 11.52 1.89
CA PRO A 179 37.20 12.33 0.75
C PRO A 179 36.10 12.44 -0.32
N LEU A 180 36.00 13.58 -1.00
CA LEU A 180 34.91 13.85 -1.94
C LEU A 180 34.76 12.79 -3.05
N ALA A 181 35.88 12.29 -3.58
CA ALA A 181 35.87 11.22 -4.58
C ALA A 181 35.20 9.94 -4.06
N GLU A 182 35.43 9.61 -2.79
CA GLU A 182 34.83 8.45 -2.13
C GLU A 182 33.34 8.70 -1.80
N GLN A 183 32.97 9.92 -1.37
CA GLN A 183 31.55 10.29 -1.20
C GLN A 183 30.76 10.07 -2.51
N GLN A 184 31.30 10.52 -3.63
CA GLN A 184 30.68 10.34 -4.95
C GLN A 184 30.64 8.86 -5.37
N ALA A 185 31.69 8.08 -5.08
CA ALA A 185 31.71 6.65 -5.37
C ALA A 185 30.65 5.88 -4.57
N ILE A 186 30.51 6.19 -3.27
CA ILE A 186 29.48 5.62 -2.40
C ILE A 186 28.08 5.97 -2.94
N ALA A 187 27.83 7.25 -3.25
CA ALA A 187 26.54 7.69 -3.77
C ALA A 187 26.18 6.99 -5.08
N ARG A 188 27.12 6.89 -6.04
CA ARG A 188 26.89 6.17 -7.31
C ARG A 188 26.61 4.68 -7.10
N PHE A 189 27.31 4.04 -6.18
CA PHE A 189 27.07 2.64 -5.85
C PHE A 189 25.66 2.45 -5.27
N LEU A 190 25.27 3.30 -4.32
CA LEU A 190 23.94 3.26 -3.72
C LEU A 190 22.86 3.49 -4.77
N ASP A 191 22.95 4.54 -5.60
CA ASP A 191 22.02 4.81 -6.70
C ASP A 191 21.84 3.57 -7.61
N ALA A 192 22.95 2.92 -7.99
CA ALA A 192 22.90 1.74 -8.85
C ALA A 192 22.24 0.53 -8.18
N GLN A 193 22.52 0.28 -6.89
CA GLN A 193 21.92 -0.84 -6.16
C GLN A 193 20.44 -0.61 -5.85
N THR A 194 20.06 0.61 -5.43
CA THR A 194 18.67 0.94 -5.11
C THR A 194 17.81 0.94 -6.38
N ALA A 195 18.28 1.52 -7.49
CA ALA A 195 17.56 1.49 -8.77
C ALA A 195 17.31 0.06 -9.28
N ARG A 196 18.25 -0.87 -9.04
CA ARG A 196 18.06 -2.29 -9.36
C ARG A 196 16.95 -2.91 -8.51
N ILE A 197 16.91 -2.61 -7.21
CA ILE A 197 15.87 -3.08 -6.30
C ILE A 197 14.50 -2.51 -6.73
N ASP A 198 14.43 -1.22 -7.01
CA ASP A 198 13.19 -0.55 -7.43
C ASP A 198 12.64 -1.14 -8.73
N THR A 199 13.53 -1.44 -9.69
CA THR A 199 13.15 -2.13 -10.93
C THR A 199 12.54 -3.51 -10.65
N LEU A 200 13.09 -4.27 -9.69
CA LEU A 200 12.55 -5.57 -9.30
C LEU A 200 11.19 -5.43 -8.60
N VAL A 201 11.03 -4.44 -7.71
CA VAL A 201 9.77 -4.13 -7.05
C VAL A 201 8.69 -3.78 -8.08
N ALA A 202 9.01 -2.92 -9.05
CA ALA A 202 8.10 -2.55 -10.14
C ALA A 202 7.63 -3.77 -10.96
N LYS A 203 8.58 -4.62 -11.38
CA LYS A 203 8.26 -5.87 -12.12
C LYS A 203 7.38 -6.82 -11.31
N LYS A 204 7.60 -6.91 -9.99
CA LYS A 204 6.76 -7.74 -9.11
C LYS A 204 5.35 -7.16 -8.97
N ARG A 205 5.21 -5.84 -8.81
CA ARG A 205 3.90 -5.16 -8.78
C ARG A 205 3.12 -5.39 -10.08
N GLU A 206 3.77 -5.27 -11.23
CA GLU A 206 3.17 -5.54 -12.55
C GLU A 206 2.72 -7.00 -12.69
N LEU A 207 3.56 -7.96 -12.28
CA LEU A 207 3.20 -9.38 -12.30
C LEU A 207 1.97 -9.67 -11.42
N ILE A 208 1.91 -9.08 -10.22
CA ILE A 208 0.75 -9.21 -9.33
C ILE A 208 -0.51 -8.69 -10.02
N ALA A 209 -0.43 -7.53 -10.70
CA ALA A 209 -1.56 -6.98 -11.45
C ALA A 209 -2.02 -7.93 -12.58
N LYS A 210 -1.09 -8.43 -13.40
CA LYS A 210 -1.39 -9.41 -14.47
C LYS A 210 -1.98 -10.72 -13.94
N LEU A 211 -1.53 -11.20 -12.78
CA LEU A 211 -2.10 -12.39 -12.14
C LEU A 211 -3.53 -12.16 -11.64
N LYS A 212 -3.83 -10.97 -11.09
CA LYS A 212 -5.20 -10.60 -10.71
C LYS A 212 -6.12 -10.52 -11.93
N GLU A 213 -5.66 -9.90 -13.01
CA GLU A 213 -6.40 -9.84 -14.29
C GLU A 213 -6.64 -11.24 -14.85
N LYS A 214 -5.60 -12.07 -14.94
CA LYS A 214 -5.70 -13.47 -15.40
C LYS A 214 -6.68 -14.28 -14.55
N ARG A 215 -6.67 -14.11 -13.22
CA ARG A 215 -7.63 -14.77 -12.32
C ARG A 215 -9.06 -14.34 -12.64
N SER A 216 -9.31 -13.04 -12.78
CA SER A 216 -10.63 -12.50 -13.12
C SER A 216 -11.13 -13.03 -14.47
N ALA A 217 -10.27 -12.96 -15.51
CA ALA A 217 -10.60 -13.45 -16.85
C ALA A 217 -10.86 -14.96 -16.89
N LEU A 218 -10.08 -15.74 -16.13
CA LEU A 218 -10.29 -17.18 -16.00
C LEU A 218 -11.64 -17.50 -15.36
N ILE A 219 -11.98 -16.83 -14.25
CA ILE A 219 -13.27 -17.00 -13.58
C ILE A 219 -14.39 -16.63 -14.56
N ALA A 220 -14.35 -15.41 -15.11
CA ALA A 220 -15.36 -14.90 -16.04
C ALA A 220 -15.61 -15.88 -17.20
N ARG A 221 -14.56 -16.25 -17.94
CA ARG A 221 -14.67 -17.22 -19.05
C ARG A 221 -15.22 -18.56 -18.58
N THR A 222 -14.79 -19.06 -17.42
CA THR A 222 -15.17 -20.40 -16.97
C THR A 222 -16.63 -20.47 -16.51
N VAL A 223 -17.12 -19.42 -15.83
CA VAL A 223 -18.50 -19.37 -15.33
C VAL A 223 -19.51 -18.96 -16.39
N THR A 224 -19.08 -18.42 -17.54
CA THR A 224 -19.99 -18.04 -18.66
C THR A 224 -19.87 -18.95 -19.89
N CYS A 225 -18.67 -19.47 -20.18
CA CYS A 225 -18.38 -20.26 -21.39
C CYS A 225 -17.90 -21.70 -21.11
N GLY A 226 -17.75 -22.09 -19.84
CA GLY A 226 -17.31 -23.42 -19.44
C GLY A 226 -15.78 -23.61 -19.41
N LEU A 227 -15.35 -24.84 -19.14
CA LEU A 227 -13.95 -25.16 -18.84
C LEU A 227 -13.03 -24.94 -20.05
N PRO A 228 -11.74 -24.60 -19.83
CA PRO A 228 -10.71 -24.72 -20.86
C PRO A 228 -10.64 -26.14 -21.45
N PRO A 229 -10.31 -26.33 -22.75
CA PRO A 229 -10.42 -27.62 -23.42
C PRO A 229 -9.71 -28.78 -22.73
N ALA A 230 -8.52 -28.54 -22.16
CA ALA A 230 -7.78 -29.55 -21.42
C ALA A 230 -8.50 -29.98 -20.12
N ALA A 231 -9.03 -29.01 -19.37
CA ALA A 231 -9.78 -29.27 -18.15
C ALA A 231 -11.14 -29.92 -18.43
N ALA A 232 -11.83 -29.50 -19.50
CA ALA A 232 -13.07 -30.11 -19.95
C ALA A 232 -12.87 -31.61 -20.24
N ARG A 233 -11.85 -31.96 -21.05
CA ARG A 233 -11.51 -33.35 -21.34
C ARG A 233 -11.17 -34.16 -20.09
N ALA A 234 -10.38 -33.60 -19.18
CA ALA A 234 -10.03 -34.27 -17.92
C ALA A 234 -11.25 -34.53 -17.02
N ALA A 235 -12.26 -33.66 -17.10
CA ALA A 235 -13.52 -33.81 -16.38
C ALA A 235 -14.57 -34.66 -17.12
N GLY A 236 -14.24 -35.22 -18.30
CA GLY A 236 -15.20 -35.97 -19.13
C GLY A 236 -16.28 -35.11 -19.77
N LEU A 237 -16.04 -33.81 -19.92
CA LEU A 237 -16.96 -32.84 -20.51
C LEU A 237 -16.56 -32.49 -21.95
N GLU A 238 -17.53 -32.06 -22.75
CA GLU A 238 -17.30 -31.62 -24.13
C GLU A 238 -16.37 -30.39 -24.16
N PRO A 239 -15.21 -30.47 -24.85
CA PRO A 239 -14.36 -29.31 -25.05
C PRO A 239 -14.95 -28.39 -26.13
N ASN A 240 -14.94 -27.08 -25.88
CA ASN A 240 -15.48 -26.06 -26.80
C ASN A 240 -16.96 -26.27 -27.14
N PRO A 241 -17.87 -26.18 -26.15
CA PRO A 241 -19.30 -26.33 -26.39
C PRO A 241 -19.79 -25.31 -27.41
N GLN A 242 -20.79 -25.68 -28.21
CA GLN A 242 -21.49 -24.72 -29.06
C GLN A 242 -22.13 -23.62 -28.22
N MET A 243 -22.02 -22.38 -28.69
CA MET A 243 -22.51 -21.20 -27.99
C MET A 243 -23.85 -20.72 -28.58
N LYS A 244 -24.69 -20.11 -27.74
CA LYS A 244 -25.91 -19.40 -28.13
C LYS A 244 -25.93 -18.02 -27.47
N ASP A 245 -26.72 -17.11 -28.03
CA ASP A 245 -27.03 -15.84 -27.40
C ASP A 245 -27.68 -16.07 -26.02
N SER A 246 -27.20 -15.39 -25.00
CA SER A 246 -27.72 -15.50 -23.64
C SER A 246 -29.05 -14.75 -23.44
N GLY A 247 -29.36 -13.79 -24.32
CA GLY A 247 -30.45 -12.82 -24.17
C GLY A 247 -30.16 -11.71 -23.15
N VAL A 248 -28.92 -11.57 -22.69
CA VAL A 248 -28.52 -10.59 -21.67
C VAL A 248 -27.38 -9.72 -22.17
N GLU A 249 -27.58 -8.40 -22.13
CA GLU A 249 -26.69 -7.39 -22.73
C GLU A 249 -25.22 -7.48 -22.26
N TRP A 250 -25.03 -7.78 -20.97
CA TRP A 250 -23.70 -7.72 -20.33
C TRP A 250 -22.94 -9.07 -20.35
N PHE A 251 -23.51 -10.15 -20.86
CA PHE A 251 -22.77 -11.38 -21.21
C PHE A 251 -23.37 -12.04 -22.44
N ARG A 252 -22.74 -11.89 -23.61
CA ARG A 252 -23.39 -12.15 -24.91
C ARG A 252 -23.73 -13.61 -25.19
N GLU A 253 -22.85 -14.54 -24.81
CA GLU A 253 -22.95 -15.93 -25.23
C GLU A 253 -22.78 -16.90 -24.07
N VAL A 254 -23.53 -18.00 -24.12
CA VAL A 254 -23.43 -19.14 -23.19
C VAL A 254 -23.52 -20.47 -23.96
N PRO A 255 -23.03 -21.59 -23.40
CA PRO A 255 -23.22 -22.91 -24.01
C PRO A 255 -24.69 -23.23 -24.32
N VAL A 256 -24.96 -23.85 -25.47
CA VAL A 256 -26.33 -24.15 -25.95
C VAL A 256 -27.14 -24.93 -24.92
N HIS A 257 -26.51 -25.87 -24.21
CA HIS A 257 -27.13 -26.72 -23.20
C HIS A 257 -27.36 -26.02 -21.85
N TRP A 258 -26.91 -24.78 -21.66
CA TRP A 258 -27.11 -24.03 -20.41
C TRP A 258 -28.45 -23.29 -20.41
N THR A 259 -29.00 -23.11 -19.21
CA THR A 259 -30.23 -22.33 -18.99
C THR A 259 -29.88 -21.00 -18.34
N VAL A 260 -30.35 -19.90 -18.90
CA VAL A 260 -30.23 -18.55 -18.31
C VAL A 260 -31.46 -18.27 -17.46
N LYS A 261 -31.27 -17.85 -16.20
CA LYS A 261 -32.35 -17.53 -15.25
C LYS A 261 -32.01 -16.29 -14.44
N GLN A 262 -33.03 -15.64 -13.88
CA GLN A 262 -32.82 -14.54 -12.92
C GLN A 262 -32.14 -15.05 -11.64
N LEU A 263 -31.33 -14.19 -11.01
CA LEU A 263 -30.50 -14.55 -9.86
C LEU A 263 -31.31 -15.14 -8.69
N LYS A 264 -32.52 -14.63 -8.44
CA LYS A 264 -33.41 -15.14 -7.37
C LYS A 264 -33.77 -16.62 -7.51
N TRP A 265 -33.70 -17.18 -8.72
CA TRP A 265 -33.94 -18.61 -8.99
C TRP A 265 -32.66 -19.46 -8.94
N ALA A 266 -31.51 -18.83 -8.69
CA ALA A 266 -30.23 -19.49 -8.49
C ALA A 266 -29.77 -19.41 -7.03
N VAL A 267 -30.05 -18.29 -6.35
CA VAL A 267 -29.77 -18.09 -4.92
C VAL A 267 -30.73 -17.07 -4.33
N MET A 268 -31.23 -17.35 -3.13
CA MET A 268 -31.99 -16.39 -2.32
C MET A 268 -31.17 -15.94 -1.12
N PHE A 269 -31.14 -14.64 -0.87
CA PHE A 269 -30.44 -14.04 0.26
C PHE A 269 -31.42 -13.46 1.27
N GLN A 270 -31.06 -13.57 2.55
CA GLN A 270 -31.76 -12.91 3.65
C GLN A 270 -30.79 -12.02 4.44
N ARG A 271 -31.32 -10.98 5.06
CA ARG A 271 -30.57 -10.17 6.04
C ARG A 271 -30.15 -11.02 7.24
N GLY A 272 -28.90 -10.88 7.66
CA GLY A 272 -28.40 -11.49 8.90
C GLY A 272 -29.01 -10.90 10.18
N HIS A 273 -28.57 -11.42 11.32
CA HIS A 273 -29.20 -11.23 12.63
C HIS A 273 -28.41 -10.28 13.53
N ASP A 274 -29.12 -9.49 14.33
CA ASP A 274 -28.52 -8.67 15.37
C ASP A 274 -27.95 -9.58 16.48
N LEU A 275 -26.67 -9.38 16.83
CA LEU A 275 -26.04 -10.02 17.99
C LEU A 275 -25.06 -9.04 18.64
N PRO A 276 -25.56 -8.21 19.58
CA PRO A 276 -24.74 -7.28 20.37
C PRO A 276 -23.60 -8.01 21.09
N SER A 277 -22.46 -7.33 21.28
CA SER A 277 -21.27 -7.94 21.88
C SER A 277 -21.52 -8.52 23.29
N GLU A 278 -22.44 -7.94 24.06
CA GLU A 278 -22.82 -8.37 25.41
C GLU A 278 -23.55 -9.73 25.43
N GLN A 279 -24.16 -10.12 24.31
CA GLN A 279 -24.90 -11.39 24.18
C GLN A 279 -24.05 -12.51 23.55
N ARG A 280 -22.77 -12.22 23.27
CA ARG A 280 -21.87 -13.20 22.67
C ARG A 280 -21.26 -14.06 23.74
N GLU A 281 -21.60 -15.34 23.69
CA GLU A 281 -21.01 -16.37 24.52
C GLU A 281 -19.88 -17.09 23.78
N GLU A 282 -18.89 -17.55 24.54
CA GLU A 282 -17.72 -18.28 24.03
C GLU A 282 -18.15 -19.62 23.40
N GLY A 283 -17.62 -19.90 22.21
CA GLY A 283 -17.92 -21.13 21.46
C GLY A 283 -17.16 -21.19 20.14
N ASN A 284 -17.53 -22.15 19.30
CA ASN A 284 -16.83 -22.47 18.05
C ASN A 284 -17.61 -22.12 16.78
N VAL A 285 -18.81 -21.55 16.89
CA VAL A 285 -19.63 -21.15 15.75
C VAL A 285 -19.09 -19.86 15.13
N PRO A 286 -18.76 -19.81 13.84
CA PRO A 286 -18.28 -18.58 13.20
C PRO A 286 -19.31 -17.45 13.20
N LEU A 287 -18.89 -16.25 13.62
CA LEU A 287 -19.62 -15.00 13.39
C LEU A 287 -19.13 -14.36 12.10
N VAL A 288 -20.04 -14.13 11.17
CA VAL A 288 -19.71 -13.68 9.81
C VAL A 288 -20.18 -12.24 9.60
N THR A 289 -19.25 -11.40 9.17
CA THR A 289 -19.45 -9.98 8.79
C THR A 289 -19.28 -9.79 7.28
N SER A 290 -19.43 -8.56 6.79
CA SER A 290 -19.12 -8.21 5.40
C SER A 290 -17.67 -8.51 5.01
N ALA A 291 -16.74 -8.51 5.98
CA ALA A 291 -15.33 -8.82 5.78
C ALA A 291 -15.01 -10.33 5.91
N GLY A 292 -16.01 -11.18 6.15
CA GLY A 292 -15.84 -12.60 6.43
C GLY A 292 -15.94 -12.93 7.91
N ILE A 293 -15.35 -14.05 8.33
CA ILE A 293 -15.38 -14.51 9.73
C ILE A 293 -14.60 -13.54 10.61
N SER A 294 -15.25 -12.98 11.63
CA SER A 294 -14.64 -11.97 12.51
C SER A 294 -14.42 -12.43 13.95
N ALA A 295 -15.21 -13.40 14.41
CA ALA A 295 -15.23 -13.89 15.78
C ALA A 295 -15.96 -15.24 15.84
N THR A 296 -16.15 -15.77 17.04
CA THR A 296 -16.98 -16.95 17.28
C THR A 296 -18.08 -16.70 18.30
N HIS A 297 -19.08 -17.58 18.29
CA HIS A 297 -20.20 -17.66 19.22
C HIS A 297 -20.49 -19.14 19.53
N ASN A 298 -21.45 -19.44 20.41
CA ASN A 298 -21.84 -20.82 20.73
C ASN A 298 -23.08 -21.30 19.98
N VAL A 299 -23.88 -20.40 19.40
CA VAL A 299 -25.10 -20.73 18.65
C VAL A 299 -24.96 -20.36 17.18
N ALA A 300 -25.39 -21.27 16.31
CA ALA A 300 -25.56 -21.02 14.87
C ALA A 300 -27.03 -20.81 14.52
N VAL A 301 -27.30 -19.90 13.60
CA VAL A 301 -28.65 -19.62 13.08
C VAL A 301 -28.78 -19.87 11.58
N ALA A 302 -27.65 -20.05 10.88
CA ALA A 302 -27.60 -20.44 9.49
C ALA A 302 -26.83 -21.75 9.32
N LYS A 303 -27.26 -22.57 8.35
CA LYS A 303 -26.64 -23.85 8.04
C LYS A 303 -25.59 -23.72 6.95
N ALA A 304 -24.52 -24.52 7.05
CA ALA A 304 -23.56 -24.67 5.98
C ALA A 304 -24.00 -25.72 4.92
N PRO A 305 -23.45 -25.64 3.70
CA PRO A 305 -22.62 -24.56 3.18
C PRO A 305 -23.45 -23.32 2.83
N GLY A 306 -22.96 -22.13 3.20
CA GLY A 306 -23.66 -20.86 2.97
C GLY A 306 -22.78 -19.81 2.31
N ILE A 307 -23.38 -18.94 1.51
CA ILE A 307 -22.72 -17.80 0.86
C ILE A 307 -23.12 -16.53 1.62
N VAL A 308 -22.14 -15.72 2.01
CA VAL A 308 -22.36 -14.48 2.76
C VAL A 308 -21.71 -13.31 2.04
N THR A 309 -22.40 -12.18 1.92
CA THR A 309 -21.87 -10.91 1.40
C THR A 309 -22.23 -9.77 2.34
N GLY A 310 -21.49 -8.65 2.25
CA GLY A 310 -21.87 -7.42 2.92
C GLY A 310 -23.21 -6.85 2.43
N ARG A 311 -23.80 -5.97 3.25
CA ARG A 311 -24.95 -5.12 2.88
C ARG A 311 -24.50 -3.83 2.20
N TYR A 312 -25.47 -2.97 1.84
CA TYR A 312 -25.30 -1.64 1.24
C TYR A 312 -23.96 -0.97 1.57
N GLY A 313 -23.19 -0.59 0.54
CA GLY A 313 -21.85 0.00 0.67
C GLY A 313 -20.70 -1.00 0.81
N THR A 314 -20.99 -2.28 1.09
CA THR A 314 -20.00 -3.36 1.22
C THR A 314 -20.37 -4.62 0.42
N ILE A 315 -21.33 -4.50 -0.50
CA ILE A 315 -21.68 -5.57 -1.45
C ILE A 315 -20.54 -5.75 -2.46
N GLY A 316 -20.17 -6.99 -2.77
CA GLY A 316 -19.20 -7.31 -3.83
C GLY A 316 -18.18 -8.38 -3.45
N GLN A 317 -18.04 -8.69 -2.15
CA GLN A 317 -17.26 -9.84 -1.69
C GLN A 317 -18.20 -10.95 -1.19
N PHE A 318 -18.02 -12.16 -1.73
CA PHE A 318 -18.80 -13.33 -1.38
C PHE A 318 -17.93 -14.35 -0.65
N HIS A 319 -18.29 -14.65 0.59
CA HIS A 319 -17.62 -15.60 1.45
C HIS A 319 -18.39 -16.91 1.46
N LEU A 320 -17.72 -18.02 1.13
CA LEU A 320 -18.27 -19.36 1.27
C LEU A 320 -17.94 -19.89 2.67
N ILE A 321 -18.96 -20.20 3.44
CA ILE A 321 -18.86 -20.69 4.81
C ILE A 321 -19.18 -22.19 4.81
N HIS A 322 -18.28 -22.99 5.37
CA HIS A 322 -18.32 -24.46 5.33
C HIS A 322 -18.85 -25.09 6.62
N GLU A 323 -19.12 -24.29 7.65
CA GLU A 323 -19.61 -24.71 8.96
C GLU A 323 -20.84 -23.89 9.33
N ASP A 324 -21.75 -24.46 10.14
CA ASP A 324 -22.92 -23.73 10.63
C ASP A 324 -22.48 -22.43 11.32
N TYR A 325 -23.16 -21.32 11.05
CA TYR A 325 -22.65 -19.99 11.33
C TYR A 325 -23.74 -19.02 11.81
N TRP A 326 -23.30 -17.87 12.32
CA TRP A 326 -24.16 -16.73 12.62
C TRP A 326 -23.81 -15.55 11.71
N PRO A 327 -24.65 -15.25 10.70
CA PRO A 327 -24.50 -14.05 9.87
C PRO A 327 -24.97 -12.82 10.63
N LEU A 328 -24.11 -11.83 10.80
CA LEU A 328 -24.47 -10.60 11.50
C LEU A 328 -25.39 -9.71 10.65
N ASN A 329 -26.12 -8.82 11.32
CA ASN A 329 -27.05 -7.87 10.72
C ASN A 329 -26.44 -7.00 9.59
N THR A 330 -25.12 -6.89 9.51
CA THR A 330 -24.35 -6.20 8.46
C THR A 330 -24.20 -7.01 7.17
N THR A 331 -24.72 -8.24 7.13
CA THR A 331 -24.58 -9.19 6.01
C THR A 331 -25.91 -9.55 5.36
N LEU A 332 -25.79 -10.04 4.13
CA LEU A 332 -26.79 -10.88 3.47
C LEU A 332 -26.21 -12.30 3.41
N TYR A 333 -26.99 -13.32 3.78
CA TYR A 333 -26.58 -14.71 3.72
C TYR A 333 -27.56 -15.54 2.90
N SER A 334 -27.07 -16.57 2.23
CA SER A 334 -27.90 -17.45 1.40
C SER A 334 -28.81 -18.31 2.27
N ILE A 335 -30.10 -18.31 1.96
CA ILE A 335 -31.10 -19.18 2.59
C ILE A 335 -31.53 -20.34 1.69
N ASP A 336 -31.35 -20.20 0.37
CA ASP A 336 -31.59 -21.26 -0.60
C ASP A 336 -30.61 -21.09 -1.77
N LEU A 337 -30.00 -22.20 -2.20
CA LEU A 337 -29.10 -22.27 -3.36
C LEU A 337 -29.76 -22.93 -4.57
N HIS A 338 -31.03 -23.32 -4.46
CA HIS A 338 -31.84 -23.96 -5.51
C HIS A 338 -31.13 -25.16 -6.17
N GLY A 339 -30.44 -25.97 -5.36
CA GLY A 339 -29.70 -27.15 -5.81
C GLY A 339 -28.38 -26.87 -6.52
N ASN A 340 -27.95 -25.61 -6.64
CA ASN A 340 -26.67 -25.26 -7.22
C ASN A 340 -25.51 -25.58 -6.27
N ASN A 341 -24.35 -25.85 -6.86
CA ASN A 341 -23.12 -26.00 -6.09
C ASN A 341 -22.71 -24.64 -5.46
N PRO A 342 -22.49 -24.57 -4.14
CA PRO A 342 -22.15 -23.31 -3.45
C PRO A 342 -20.86 -22.66 -3.94
N ALA A 343 -19.83 -23.46 -4.26
CA ALA A 343 -18.56 -22.94 -4.74
C ALA A 343 -18.67 -22.37 -6.15
N PHE A 344 -19.45 -23.03 -7.02
CA PHE A 344 -19.77 -22.50 -8.34
C PHE A 344 -20.53 -21.17 -8.25
N LEU A 345 -21.59 -21.12 -7.43
CA LEU A 345 -22.37 -19.89 -7.23
C LEU A 345 -21.51 -18.75 -6.68
N ARG A 346 -20.59 -19.03 -5.76
CA ARG A 346 -19.66 -18.02 -5.26
C ARG A 346 -18.85 -17.40 -6.41
N TYR A 347 -18.25 -18.21 -7.29
CA TYR A 347 -17.46 -17.69 -8.43
C TYR A 347 -18.33 -16.93 -9.44
N MET A 348 -19.55 -17.40 -9.68
CA MET A 348 -20.53 -16.71 -10.53
C MET A 348 -20.87 -15.34 -9.93
N LEU A 349 -21.21 -15.28 -8.64
CA LEU A 349 -21.52 -14.05 -7.92
C LEU A 349 -20.33 -13.07 -7.88
N GLU A 350 -19.10 -13.58 -7.68
CA GLU A 350 -17.87 -12.77 -7.77
C GLU A 350 -17.73 -12.12 -9.16
N HIS A 351 -18.02 -12.86 -10.23
CA HIS A 351 -18.02 -12.32 -11.60
C HIS A 351 -19.10 -11.24 -11.81
N LEU A 352 -20.29 -11.44 -11.23
CA LEU A 352 -21.41 -10.49 -11.30
C LEU A 352 -21.24 -9.26 -10.39
N SER A 353 -20.28 -9.29 -9.46
CA SER A 353 -20.12 -8.24 -8.44
C SER A 353 -20.08 -6.80 -8.98
N PRO A 354 -19.43 -6.48 -10.12
CA PRO A 354 -19.43 -5.11 -10.62
C PRO A 354 -20.83 -4.62 -11.00
N LEU A 355 -21.68 -5.50 -11.55
CA LEU A 355 -23.06 -5.18 -11.90
C LEU A 355 -23.92 -4.99 -10.64
N VAL A 356 -23.74 -5.87 -9.65
CA VAL A 356 -24.45 -5.74 -8.37
C VAL A 356 -24.12 -4.41 -7.68
N ILE A 357 -22.86 -3.97 -7.73
CA ILE A 357 -22.44 -2.68 -7.18
C ILE A 357 -23.04 -1.50 -7.97
N LEU A 358 -23.00 -1.55 -9.32
CA LEU A 358 -23.55 -0.50 -10.17
C LEU A 358 -25.07 -0.31 -9.96
N HIS A 359 -25.78 -1.39 -9.65
CA HIS A 359 -27.23 -1.37 -9.46
C HIS A 359 -27.66 -1.38 -7.98
N SER A 360 -26.74 -1.24 -7.01
CA SER A 360 -27.09 -1.16 -5.59
C SER A 360 -27.65 0.23 -5.24
N VAL A 361 -28.89 0.51 -5.65
CA VAL A 361 -29.64 1.68 -5.19
C VAL A 361 -30.15 1.40 -3.77
N LYS A 362 -30.32 2.45 -2.95
CA LYS A 362 -30.65 2.44 -1.49
C LYS A 362 -31.81 1.55 -1.00
N SER A 363 -32.51 0.79 -1.84
CA SER A 363 -33.80 0.18 -1.46
C SER A 363 -34.08 -1.25 -1.93
N ALA A 364 -33.16 -1.99 -2.56
CA ALA A 364 -33.46 -3.36 -2.98
C ALA A 364 -32.43 -4.36 -2.47
N VAL A 365 -32.87 -5.25 -1.57
CA VAL A 365 -32.21 -6.55 -1.37
C VAL A 365 -32.22 -7.27 -2.73
N PRO A 366 -31.11 -7.90 -3.18
CA PRO A 366 -31.15 -8.76 -4.36
C PRO A 366 -32.09 -9.94 -4.06
N GLY A 367 -33.37 -9.78 -4.39
CA GLY A 367 -34.43 -10.74 -4.12
C GLY A 367 -35.55 -10.24 -3.19
N VAL A 368 -36.30 -9.22 -3.61
CA VAL A 368 -37.73 -8.98 -3.34
C VAL A 368 -38.15 -8.03 -4.47
N ASP A 369 -38.68 -8.48 -5.61
CA ASP A 369 -40.04 -9.01 -5.81
C ASP A 369 -40.11 -10.43 -6.42
#